data_AF-A0A965NS45-F1
#
_entry.id   AF-A0A965NS45-F1
#
_cell.length_a   1.000
_cell.length_b   1.000
_cell.length_c   1.000
_cell.angle_alpha   90.00
_cell.angle_beta   90.00
_cell.angle_gamma   90.00
#
_symmetry.space_group_name_H-M   'P 1'
#
loop_
_entity.id
_entity.type
_entity.pdbx_description
1 polymer ?
#
loop_
_entity_poly.entity_id
_entity_poly.type
_entity_poly.pdbx_seq_one_letter_code
_entity_poly.pdbx_strand_id
1 'polypeptide(L)'
;EAKIKLEIISEGRISFDLPEPKEFIDGIPSLTRLDSIASKLLVNSDRYADDSVYSLDLIDLAMIKPTKKELHLAMEKAKKAYGDSIQRDLVRSIDYLFRREKRLDKCTDYLKIDLPVSVIYQKIQKLKEYALKS
;
A
#
# COMPACT_ATOMS: atom_id res chain seq x y z
N GLU A 1 -16.28 -2.03 25.51
CA GLU A 1 -15.07 -2.88 25.36
C GLU A 1 -14.75 -3.00 23.88
N ALA A 2 -13.54 -2.62 23.46
CA ALA A 2 -13.12 -2.74 22.06
C ALA A 2 -12.38 -4.08 21.88
N LYS A 3 -12.85 -4.92 20.96
CA LYS A 3 -12.15 -6.16 20.62
C LYS A 3 -10.91 -5.82 19.79
N ILE A 4 -9.73 -6.23 20.27
CA ILE A 4 -8.46 -6.05 19.56
C ILE A 4 -8.10 -7.38 18.89
N LYS A 5 -7.93 -7.36 17.57
CA LYS A 5 -7.38 -8.50 16.82
C LYS A 5 -5.85 -8.40 16.85
N LEU A 6 -5.18 -9.47 17.26
CA LEU A 6 -3.72 -9.60 17.20
C LEU A 6 -3.35 -10.74 16.27
N GLU A 7 -2.44 -10.49 15.34
CA GLU A 7 -1.90 -11.49 14.42
C GLU A 7 -0.37 -11.42 14.46
N ILE A 8 0.28 -12.58 14.47
CA ILE A 8 1.74 -12.72 14.35
C ILE A 8 2.00 -13.46 13.05
N ILE A 9 2.75 -12.82 12.16
CA ILE A 9 3.01 -13.30 10.81
C ILE A 9 4.51 -13.51 10.64
N SER A 10 4.91 -14.69 10.17
CA SER A 10 6.27 -14.95 9.71
C SER A 10 6.36 -14.59 8.23
N GLU A 11 6.79 -13.36 7.93
CA GLU A 11 6.97 -12.91 6.55
C GLU A 11 8.24 -13.53 5.93
N GLY A 12 8.05 -14.31 4.86
CA GLY A 12 9.14 -15.01 4.17
C GLY A 12 9.41 -14.49 2.75
N ARG A 13 8.58 -13.57 2.25
CA ARG A 13 8.66 -13.10 0.85
C ARG A 13 9.78 -12.09 0.63
N ILE A 14 10.05 -11.24 1.63
CA ILE A 14 11.12 -10.25 1.62
C ILE A 14 11.82 -10.19 2.99
N SER A 15 13.09 -9.83 3.00
CA SER A 15 13.81 -9.53 4.24
C SER A 15 13.53 -8.11 4.68
N PHE A 16 13.13 -7.93 5.94
CA PHE A 16 13.00 -6.61 6.55
C PHE A 16 14.35 -6.08 7.01
N ASP A 17 14.54 -4.77 6.85
CA ASP A 17 15.71 -4.08 7.35
C ASP A 17 15.56 -3.84 8.86
N LEU A 18 16.68 -3.74 9.57
CA LEU A 18 16.64 -3.41 10.99
C LEU A 18 16.11 -1.97 11.19
N PRO A 19 15.13 -1.74 12.08
CA PRO A 19 14.61 -0.41 12.31
C PRO A 19 15.64 0.50 12.98
N GLU A 20 15.74 1.71 12.47
CA GLU A 20 16.48 2.82 13.07
C GLU A 20 15.66 3.49 14.17
N PRO A 21 16.26 4.29 15.08
CA PRO A 21 15.53 4.94 16.18
C PRO A 21 14.29 5.75 15.77
N LYS A 22 14.26 6.30 14.54
CA LYS A 22 13.10 7.04 13.99
C LYS A 22 11.88 6.17 13.69
N GLU A 23 12.07 4.86 13.60
CA GLU A 23 11.03 3.86 13.33
C GLU A 23 10.51 3.21 14.61
N PHE A 24 10.95 3.69 15.79
CA PHE A 24 10.36 3.31 17.06
C PHE A 24 9.20 4.24 17.40
N ILE A 25 8.06 3.65 17.77
CA ILE A 25 6.90 4.37 18.30
C ILE A 25 6.79 4.00 19.77
N ASP A 26 7.06 4.96 20.65
CA ASP A 26 7.07 4.75 22.11
C ASP A 26 7.90 3.53 22.56
N GLY A 27 9.06 3.33 21.93
CA GLY A 27 9.97 2.21 22.23
C GLY A 27 9.61 0.88 21.56
N ILE A 28 8.53 0.83 20.78
CA ILE A 28 8.13 -0.35 20.02
C ILE A 28 8.70 -0.23 18.59
N PRO A 29 9.50 -1.20 18.12
CA PRO A 29 10.01 -1.18 16.75
C PRO A 29 8.87 -1.34 15.75
N SER A 30 8.86 -0.50 14.72
CA SER A 30 7.98 -0.64 13.55
C SER A 30 8.79 -0.96 12.30
N LEU A 31 8.12 -1.33 11.21
CA LEU A 31 8.78 -1.55 9.93
C LEU A 31 9.46 -0.27 9.45
N THR A 32 10.59 -0.42 8.75
CA THR A 32 11.17 0.71 8.04
C THR A 32 10.16 1.30 7.07
N ARG A 33 10.33 2.58 6.73
CA ARG A 33 9.45 3.20 5.74
C ARG A 33 9.48 2.47 4.39
N LEU A 34 10.64 1.98 3.98
CA LEU A 34 10.81 1.21 2.75
C LEU A 34 10.07 -0.14 2.84
N ASP A 35 10.21 -0.86 3.95
CA ASP A 35 9.55 -2.15 4.18
C ASP A 35 8.03 -2.01 4.27
N SER A 36 7.54 -0.93 4.85
CA SER A 36 6.10 -0.63 4.89
C SER A 36 5.52 -0.47 3.48
N ILE A 37 6.23 0.24 2.59
CA ILE A 37 5.81 0.43 1.19
C ILE A 37 5.89 -0.90 0.43
N ALA A 38 7.00 -1.63 0.57
CA ALA A 38 7.19 -2.92 -0.10
C ALA A 38 6.12 -3.95 0.32
N SER A 39 5.81 -4.01 1.61
CA SER A 39 4.77 -4.89 2.14
C SER A 39 3.39 -4.55 1.58
N LYS A 40 3.03 -3.26 1.49
CA LYS A 40 1.77 -2.84 0.86
C LYS A 40 1.70 -3.19 -0.62
N LEU A 41 2.82 -3.12 -1.35
CA LEU A 41 2.87 -3.55 -2.75
C LEU A 41 2.61 -5.05 -2.89
N LEU A 42 3.21 -5.88 -2.03
CA LEU A 42 3.00 -7.33 -2.04
C LEU A 42 1.54 -7.68 -1.74
N VAL A 43 0.99 -7.13 -0.67
CA VAL A 43 -0.40 -7.40 -0.28
C VAL A 43 -1.37 -6.88 -1.36
N ASN A 44 -1.12 -5.70 -1.93
CA ASN A 44 -1.94 -5.21 -3.05
C ASN A 44 -1.87 -6.16 -4.26
N SER A 45 -0.70 -6.68 -4.61
CA SER A 45 -0.55 -7.67 -5.69
C SER A 45 -1.35 -8.95 -5.39
N ASP A 46 -1.35 -9.43 -4.14
CA ASP A 46 -2.08 -10.63 -3.73
C ASP A 46 -3.62 -10.50 -3.89
N ARG A 47 -4.17 -9.34 -3.55
CA ARG A 47 -5.63 -9.22 -3.31
C ARG A 47 -6.31 -7.95 -3.83
N TYR A 48 -5.70 -7.18 -4.75
CA TYR A 48 -6.32 -5.95 -5.24
C TYR A 48 -7.73 -6.15 -5.85
N ALA A 49 -8.00 -7.34 -6.37
CA ALA A 49 -9.29 -7.69 -7.00
C ALA A 49 -10.34 -8.18 -5.99
N ASP A 50 -9.96 -8.38 -4.73
CA ASP A 50 -10.90 -8.75 -3.66
C ASP A 50 -11.65 -7.50 -3.19
N ASP A 51 -12.96 -7.48 -3.40
CA ASP A 51 -13.77 -6.33 -3.03
C ASP A 51 -14.06 -6.24 -1.52
N SER A 52 -13.87 -7.33 -0.77
CA SER A 52 -14.09 -7.38 0.67
C SER A 52 -13.05 -6.58 1.46
N VAL A 53 -11.88 -6.29 0.85
CA VAL A 53 -10.83 -5.48 1.48
C VAL A 53 -10.94 -3.99 1.17
N TYR A 54 -11.95 -3.57 0.39
CA TYR A 54 -12.24 -2.16 0.08
C TYR A 54 -11.02 -1.38 -0.44
N SER A 55 -10.16 -2.02 -1.23
CA SER A 55 -8.91 -1.43 -1.76
C SER A 55 -8.06 -0.78 -0.67
N LEU A 56 -8.14 -1.29 0.57
CA LEU A 56 -7.44 -0.76 1.72
C LEU A 56 -5.97 -0.59 1.37
N ASP A 57 -5.27 -1.65 0.97
CA ASP A 57 -3.82 -1.65 0.71
C ASP A 57 -3.36 -0.58 -0.28
N LEU A 58 -4.11 -0.36 -1.37
CA LEU A 58 -3.84 0.68 -2.36
C LEU A 58 -4.03 2.09 -1.78
N ILE A 59 -5.14 2.33 -1.07
CA ILE A 59 -5.42 3.61 -0.43
C ILE A 59 -4.37 3.90 0.63
N ASP A 60 -4.04 2.89 1.41
CA ASP A 60 -3.05 2.92 2.47
C ASP A 60 -1.65 3.22 1.94
N LEU A 61 -1.28 2.66 0.78
CA LEU A 61 -0.05 3.01 0.05
C LEU A 61 -0.09 4.47 -0.43
N ALA A 62 -1.22 4.94 -0.95
CA ALA A 62 -1.38 6.33 -1.38
C ALA A 62 -1.29 7.31 -0.20
N MET A 63 -1.73 6.88 0.99
CA MET A 63 -1.71 7.65 2.22
C MET A 63 -0.32 7.73 2.86
N ILE A 64 0.56 6.74 2.65
CA ILE A 64 2.00 6.85 2.95
C ILE A 64 2.66 7.98 2.15
N LYS A 65 2.11 8.28 0.95
CA LYS A 65 2.62 9.30 0.02
C LYS A 65 4.11 9.07 -0.31
N PRO A 66 4.48 7.89 -0.83
CA PRO A 66 5.87 7.63 -1.19
C PRO A 66 6.34 8.64 -2.24
N THR A 67 7.58 9.07 -2.13
CA THR A 67 8.28 9.77 -3.22
C THR A 67 8.49 8.79 -4.38
N LYS A 68 8.77 9.31 -5.58
CA LYS A 68 9.09 8.46 -6.74
C LYS A 68 10.25 7.50 -6.44
N LYS A 69 11.29 8.00 -5.76
CA LYS A 69 12.47 7.20 -5.39
C LYS A 69 12.09 6.08 -4.42
N GLU A 70 11.31 6.39 -3.38
CA GLU A 70 10.86 5.39 -2.41
C GLU A 70 9.99 4.32 -3.06
N LEU A 71 9.06 4.71 -3.95
CA LEU A 71 8.22 3.75 -4.64
C LEU A 71 9.05 2.81 -5.53
N HIS A 72 10.01 3.35 -6.28
CA HIS A 72 10.91 2.55 -7.12
C HIS A 72 11.73 1.57 -6.28
N LEU A 73 12.38 2.02 -5.20
CA LEU A 73 13.15 1.13 -4.32
C LEU A 73 12.28 0.05 -3.67
N ALA A 74 11.06 0.39 -3.27
CA ALA A 74 10.12 -0.56 -2.70
C ALA A 74 9.66 -1.60 -3.74
N MET A 75 9.44 -1.19 -4.99
CA MET A 75 9.17 -2.11 -6.10
C MET A 75 10.33 -3.06 -6.32
N GLU A 76 11.58 -2.56 -6.37
CA GLU A 76 12.76 -3.42 -6.49
C GLU A 76 12.88 -4.41 -5.32
N LYS A 77 12.54 -3.99 -4.10
CA LYS A 77 12.51 -4.89 -2.94
C LYS A 77 11.41 -5.96 -3.08
N ALA A 78 10.20 -5.57 -3.48
CA ALA A 78 9.06 -6.47 -3.66
C ALA A 78 9.22 -7.41 -4.87
N LYS A 79 9.95 -7.00 -5.92
CA LYS A 79 10.29 -7.84 -7.08
C LYS A 79 11.03 -9.12 -6.68
N LYS A 80 11.72 -9.14 -5.53
CA LYS A 80 12.36 -10.36 -5.02
C LYS A 80 11.36 -11.49 -4.74
N ALA A 81 10.09 -11.15 -4.46
CA ALA A 81 9.03 -12.12 -4.24
C ALA A 81 8.28 -12.47 -5.54
N TYR A 82 7.79 -11.46 -6.27
CA TYR A 82 6.85 -11.67 -7.39
C TYR A 82 7.36 -11.19 -8.76
N GLY A 83 8.62 -10.76 -8.85
CA GLY A 83 9.21 -10.22 -10.08
C GLY A 83 8.45 -9.01 -10.62
N ASP A 84 8.46 -8.84 -11.95
CA ASP A 84 7.89 -7.68 -12.63
C ASP A 84 6.35 -7.55 -12.54
N SER A 85 5.68 -8.48 -11.88
CA SER A 85 4.23 -8.39 -11.62
C SER A 85 3.90 -7.19 -10.73
N ILE A 86 4.76 -6.82 -9.79
CA ILE A 86 4.50 -5.76 -8.80
C ILE A 86 4.06 -4.44 -9.44
N GLN A 87 4.80 -3.98 -10.45
CA GLN A 87 4.48 -2.74 -11.15
C GLN A 87 3.18 -2.87 -11.94
N ARG A 88 2.99 -3.99 -12.64
CA ARG A 88 1.78 -4.25 -13.44
C ARG A 88 0.54 -4.32 -12.55
N ASP A 89 0.63 -4.98 -11.41
CA ASP A 89 -0.47 -5.17 -10.47
C ASP A 89 -0.82 -3.88 -9.74
N LEU A 90 0.17 -3.03 -9.43
CA LEU A 90 -0.12 -1.68 -8.93
C LEU A 90 -0.92 -0.89 -9.96
N VAL A 91 -0.50 -0.84 -11.22
CA VAL A 91 -1.24 -0.13 -12.28
C VAL A 91 -2.63 -0.72 -12.46
N ARG A 92 -2.76 -2.06 -12.52
CA ARG A 92 -4.04 -2.76 -12.64
C ARG A 92 -4.96 -2.49 -11.44
N SER A 93 -4.43 -2.45 -10.22
CA SER A 93 -5.22 -2.16 -9.02
C SER A 93 -5.84 -0.76 -9.07
N ILE A 94 -5.09 0.22 -9.58
CA ILE A 94 -5.56 1.59 -9.76
C ILE A 94 -6.64 1.64 -10.83
N ASP A 95 -6.42 1.00 -11.97
CA ASP A 95 -7.41 0.93 -13.05
C ASP A 95 -8.67 0.16 -12.60
N TYR A 96 -8.50 -0.90 -11.83
CA TYR A 96 -9.58 -1.70 -11.26
C TYR A 96 -10.45 -0.89 -10.30
N LEU A 97 -9.84 0.00 -9.52
CA LEU A 97 -10.54 0.93 -8.63
C LEU A 97 -11.28 2.01 -9.43
N PHE A 98 -10.60 2.68 -10.37
CA PHE A 98 -11.14 3.84 -11.08
C PHE A 98 -12.13 3.52 -12.21
N ARG A 99 -12.07 2.32 -12.79
CA ARG A 99 -13.06 1.90 -13.80
C ARG A 99 -14.47 1.73 -13.23
N ARG A 100 -14.61 1.64 -11.90
CA ARG A 100 -15.87 1.34 -11.23
C ARG A 100 -16.43 2.60 -10.60
N GLU A 101 -17.56 3.05 -11.13
CA GLU A 101 -18.23 4.25 -10.66
C GLU A 101 -18.50 4.17 -9.14
N LYS A 102 -18.18 5.26 -8.42
CA LYS A 102 -18.36 5.40 -6.97
C LYS A 102 -17.64 4.36 -6.11
N ARG A 103 -16.72 3.57 -6.67
CA ARG A 103 -16.00 2.55 -5.88
C ARG A 103 -15.07 3.20 -4.87
N LEU A 104 -14.35 4.26 -5.26
CA LEU A 104 -13.48 4.97 -4.33
C LEU A 104 -14.28 5.56 -3.16
N ASP A 105 -15.42 6.19 -3.42
CA ASP A 105 -16.32 6.73 -2.38
C ASP A 105 -16.76 5.64 -1.39
N LYS A 106 -17.18 4.48 -1.90
CA LYS A 106 -17.53 3.33 -1.05
C LYS A 106 -16.37 2.86 -0.19
N CYS A 107 -15.15 2.84 -0.74
CA CYS A 107 -13.97 2.46 0.01
C CYS A 107 -13.66 3.49 1.11
N THR A 108 -13.72 4.79 0.81
CA THR A 108 -13.45 5.85 1.80
C THR A 108 -14.49 5.88 2.91
N ASP A 109 -15.76 5.66 2.59
CA ASP A 109 -16.86 5.59 3.55
C ASP A 109 -16.75 4.38 4.48
N TYR A 110 -16.34 3.23 3.93
CA TYR A 110 -16.12 2.01 4.71
C TYR A 110 -14.92 2.17 5.65
N LEU A 111 -13.82 2.69 5.12
CA LEU A 111 -12.57 2.91 5.87
C LEU A 111 -12.61 4.12 6.80
N LYS A 112 -13.73 4.86 6.84
CA LYS A 112 -13.94 6.05 7.70
C LYS A 112 -12.83 7.09 7.53
N ILE A 113 -12.44 7.34 6.28
CA ILE A 113 -11.38 8.28 5.97
C ILE A 113 -11.93 9.71 6.02
N ASP A 114 -11.44 10.51 6.95
CA ASP A 114 -11.80 11.92 7.10
C ASP A 114 -10.97 12.82 6.17
N LEU A 115 -11.05 12.54 4.86
CA LEU A 115 -10.46 13.37 3.81
C LEU A 115 -11.39 13.42 2.60
N PRO A 116 -11.41 14.54 1.84
CA PRO A 116 -12.13 14.59 0.59
C PRO A 116 -11.67 13.49 -0.38
N VAL A 117 -12.63 12.81 -1.01
CA VAL A 117 -12.37 11.75 -2.00
C VAL A 117 -11.43 12.22 -3.11
N SER A 118 -11.54 13.49 -3.52
CA SER A 118 -10.67 14.12 -4.52
C SER A 118 -9.19 14.13 -4.12
N VAL A 119 -8.88 14.31 -2.83
CA VAL A 119 -7.49 14.29 -2.31
C VAL A 119 -6.92 12.87 -2.40
N ILE A 120 -7.74 11.87 -2.10
CA ILE A 120 -7.33 10.45 -2.16
C ILE A 120 -7.13 10.05 -3.62
N TYR A 121 -8.06 10.44 -4.50
CA TYR A 121 -7.95 10.26 -5.94
C TYR A 121 -6.63 10.83 -6.49
N GLN A 122 -6.29 12.07 -6.13
CA GLN A 122 -5.03 12.71 -6.57
C GLN A 122 -3.80 11.94 -6.09
N LYS A 123 -3.78 11.45 -4.84
CA LYS A 123 -2.65 10.66 -4.33
C LYS A 123 -2.49 9.34 -5.08
N ILE A 124 -3.59 8.66 -5.39
CA ILE A 124 -3.57 7.40 -6.15
C ILE A 124 -3.14 7.66 -7.60
N GLN A 125 -3.61 8.73 -8.24
CA GLN A 125 -3.12 9.13 -9.57
C GLN A 125 -1.61 9.38 -9.57
N LYS A 126 -1.09 10.05 -8.54
CA LYS A 126 0.34 10.26 -8.37
C LYS A 126 1.14 8.95 -8.26
N LEU A 127 0.59 7.95 -7.56
CA LEU A 127 1.19 6.60 -7.55
C LEU A 127 1.25 6.00 -8.95
N LYS A 128 0.17 6.12 -9.74
CA LYS A 128 0.12 5.62 -11.12
C LYS A 128 1.20 6.28 -11.98
N GLU A 129 1.35 7.60 -11.89
CA GLU A 129 2.39 8.34 -12.60
C GLU A 129 3.80 7.88 -12.23
N TYR A 130 4.05 7.62 -10.94
CA TYR A 130 5.34 7.12 -10.48
C TYR A 130 5.59 5.69 -10.97
N ALA A 131 4.59 4.82 -10.87
CA ALA A 131 4.67 3.44 -11.31
C ALA A 131 4.96 3.32 -12.81
N LEU A 132 4.35 4.15 -13.66
CA LEU A 132 4.58 4.11 -15.11
C LEU A 132 5.95 4.66 -15.54
N LYS A 133 6.65 5.38 -14.66
CA LYS A 133 7.97 5.99 -14.91
C LYS A 133 9.10 5.30 -14.12
N SER A 134 8.81 4.14 -13.53
CA SER A 134 9.72 3.34 -12.70
C SER A 134 10.26 2.13 -13.44
#